data_AF-A0A7D9EMI1-F1
#
_entry.id   AF-A0A7D9EMI1-F1
#
_cell.length_a   1.000
_cell.length_b   1.000
_cell.length_c   1.000
_cell.angle_alpha   90.00
_cell.angle_beta   90.00
_cell.angle_gamma   90.00
#
_symmetry.space_group_name_H-M   'P 1'
#
loop_
_entity.id
_entity.type
_entity.pdbx_description
1 polymer ?
#
loop_
_entity_poly.entity_id
_entity_poly.type
_entity_poly.pdbx_seq_one_letter_code
_entity_poly.pdbx_strand_id
1 'polypeptide(L)'
;MPDKQGERINCVLCRSGRQSTATLARARKREIEWPITTEKSIHFDQGPQTHTTIDDAFSSVLQYMSVTSRQCRRYFKCSPHRDACDDEHVKRFHQPKYTSVTYGNPLQKSEDVHVELTPGTYAVTAGQWGAPRSHTQVVRLDPGQTVDMTFTCH
;
A
#
# COMPACT_ATOMS: atom_id res chain seq x y z
N MET A 1 -10.21 -47.31 -41.09
CA MET A 1 -10.37 -46.86 -39.70
C MET A 1 -9.27 -45.85 -39.41
N PRO A 2 -9.52 -44.53 -39.43
CA PRO A 2 -8.49 -43.57 -39.05
C PRO A 2 -8.66 -43.15 -37.57
N ASP A 3 -7.52 -43.26 -36.90
CA ASP A 3 -7.17 -42.78 -35.58
C ASP A 3 -7.40 -41.25 -35.47
N LYS A 4 -8.13 -40.80 -34.45
CA LYS A 4 -8.35 -39.37 -34.16
C LYS A 4 -7.45 -38.93 -33.01
N GLN A 5 -6.14 -38.91 -33.25
CA GLN A 5 -5.25 -38.02 -32.52
C GLN A 5 -5.42 -36.60 -33.06
N GLY A 6 -5.80 -35.67 -32.19
CA GLY A 6 -5.61 -34.25 -32.45
C GLY A 6 -6.88 -33.42 -32.47
N GLU A 7 -7.64 -33.43 -31.38
CA GLU A 7 -8.48 -32.28 -31.06
C GLU A 7 -8.21 -31.89 -29.61
N ARG A 8 -7.10 -31.18 -29.40
CA ARG A 8 -6.85 -30.47 -28.14
C ARG A 8 -7.80 -29.29 -28.08
N ILE A 9 -9.04 -29.59 -27.73
CA ILE A 9 -10.07 -28.61 -27.44
C ILE A 9 -9.51 -27.70 -26.35
N ASN A 10 -9.27 -26.44 -26.69
CA ASN A 10 -8.99 -25.33 -25.79
C ASN A 10 -10.25 -25.00 -24.98
N CYS A 11 -10.83 -26.01 -24.33
CA CYS A 11 -11.94 -25.85 -23.43
C CYS A 11 -11.41 -25.12 -22.19
N VAL A 12 -11.87 -23.89 -22.00
CA VAL A 12 -11.52 -23.05 -20.86
C VAL A 12 -11.80 -23.77 -19.54
N LEU A 13 -12.89 -24.54 -19.47
CA LEU A 13 -13.22 -25.41 -18.33
C LEU A 13 -12.18 -26.53 -18.11
N CYS A 14 -11.70 -27.19 -19.17
CA CYS A 14 -10.68 -28.23 -19.02
C CYS A 14 -9.31 -27.64 -18.64
N ARG A 15 -8.99 -26.43 -19.12
CA ARG A 15 -7.77 -25.70 -18.74
C ARG A 15 -7.83 -25.29 -17.28
N SER A 16 -8.94 -24.69 -16.83
CA SER A 16 -9.12 -24.29 -15.44
C SER A 16 -9.12 -25.49 -14.50
N GLY A 17 -9.78 -26.60 -14.89
CA GLY A 17 -9.77 -27.86 -14.13
C GLY A 17 -8.38 -28.49 -13.97
N ARG A 18 -7.54 -28.46 -15.02
CA ARG A 18 -6.14 -28.91 -14.92
C ARG A 18 -5.30 -27.98 -14.04
N GLN A 19 -5.55 -26.68 -14.11
CA GLN A 19 -4.81 -25.70 -13.33
C GLN A 19 -5.19 -25.75 -11.84
N SER A 20 -6.46 -25.98 -11.51
CA SER A 20 -6.93 -26.13 -10.14
C SER A 20 -6.36 -27.39 -9.48
N THR A 21 -6.37 -28.52 -10.19
CA THR A 21 -5.79 -29.79 -9.70
C THR A 21 -4.28 -29.70 -9.50
N ALA A 22 -3.55 -29.10 -10.45
CA ALA A 22 -2.10 -28.87 -10.30
C ALA A 22 -1.76 -27.91 -9.15
N THR A 23 -2.61 -26.91 -8.91
CA THR A 23 -2.43 -25.96 -7.79
C THR A 23 -2.73 -26.62 -6.46
N LEU A 24 -3.81 -27.40 -6.36
CA LEU A 24 -4.15 -28.18 -5.17
C LEU A 24 -3.05 -29.19 -4.82
N ALA A 25 -2.49 -29.89 -5.82
CA ALA A 25 -1.38 -30.81 -5.60
C ALA A 25 -0.12 -30.10 -5.06
N ARG A 26 0.16 -28.88 -5.52
CA ARG A 26 1.26 -28.06 -4.99
C ARG A 26 0.99 -27.54 -3.58
N ALA A 27 -0.24 -27.17 -3.27
CA ALA A 27 -0.65 -26.73 -1.95
C ALA A 27 -0.56 -27.87 -0.92
N ARG A 28 -1.05 -29.07 -1.25
CA ARG A 28 -0.94 -30.26 -0.39
C ARG A 28 0.49 -30.64 -0.05
N LYS A 29 1.44 -30.45 -0.98
CA LYS A 29 2.88 -30.67 -0.69
C LYS A 29 3.47 -29.68 0.32
N ARG A 30 2.76 -28.58 0.60
CA ARG A 30 3.11 -27.54 1.58
C ARG A 30 2.15 -27.54 2.76
N GLU A 31 1.42 -28.63 2.96
CA GLU A 31 0.57 -28.78 4.14
C GLU A 31 1.47 -28.77 5.38
N ILE A 32 1.27 -27.75 6.22
CA ILE A 32 1.97 -27.59 7.49
C ILE A 32 0.94 -27.94 8.55
N GLU A 33 1.20 -29.00 9.31
CA GLU A 33 0.46 -29.29 10.54
C GLU A 33 0.89 -28.25 11.57
N TRP A 34 0.03 -27.26 11.80
CA TRP A 34 0.25 -26.32 12.88
C TRP A 34 -0.03 -27.06 14.19
N PRO A 35 0.88 -26.99 15.18
CA PRO A 35 0.63 -27.62 16.46
C PRO A 35 -0.63 -27.00 17.08
N ILE A 36 -1.63 -27.84 17.36
CA ILE A 36 -2.83 -27.45 18.09
C ILE A 36 -2.33 -26.87 19.41
N THR A 37 -2.59 -25.59 19.63
CA THR A 37 -2.19 -24.88 20.84
C THR A 37 -2.91 -25.52 22.02
N THR A 38 -2.25 -26.49 22.64
CA THR A 38 -2.67 -26.99 23.94
C THR A 38 -2.31 -25.88 24.92
N GLU A 39 -3.32 -25.24 25.48
CA GLU A 39 -3.26 -24.14 26.45
C GLU A 39 -2.58 -24.53 27.79
N LYS A 40 -1.37 -25.06 27.73
CA LYS A 40 -0.53 -25.25 28.90
C LYS A 40 0.58 -24.23 28.85
N SER A 41 0.24 -23.03 29.33
CA SER A 41 1.08 -22.21 30.22
C SER A 41 2.56 -22.60 30.20
N ILE A 42 3.28 -22.20 29.16
CA ILE A 42 4.73 -22.05 29.26
C ILE A 42 4.92 -20.60 29.68
N HIS A 43 5.18 -20.41 30.98
CA HIS A 43 5.77 -19.20 31.51
C HIS A 43 7.08 -18.94 30.75
N PHE A 44 7.00 -18.18 29.66
CA PHE A 44 8.16 -17.50 29.13
C PHE A 44 8.36 -16.27 30.00
N ASP A 45 9.46 -16.29 30.75
CA ASP A 45 10.01 -15.13 31.42
C ASP A 45 10.43 -14.14 30.32
N GLN A 46 9.48 -13.34 29.86
CA GLN A 46 9.71 -12.30 28.88
C GLN A 46 10.16 -11.07 29.67
N GLY A 47 11.48 -10.80 29.62
CA GLY A 47 11.97 -9.44 29.81
C GLY A 47 11.14 -8.45 28.98
N PRO A 48 11.06 -7.17 29.39
CA PRO A 48 9.99 -6.25 29.02
C PRO A 48 9.70 -6.34 27.51
N GLN A 49 8.55 -6.95 27.17
CA GLN A 49 8.06 -6.95 25.81
C GLN A 49 7.78 -5.51 25.44
N THR A 50 8.75 -4.86 24.79
CA THR A 50 8.46 -3.73 23.93
C THR A 50 7.65 -4.31 22.78
N HIS A 51 6.33 -4.34 22.95
CA HIS A 51 5.42 -4.67 21.86
C HIS A 51 5.77 -3.73 20.70
N THR A 52 6.40 -4.27 19.65
CA THR A 52 6.56 -3.57 18.39
C THR A 52 5.14 -3.31 17.91
N THR A 53 4.74 -2.05 17.92
CA THR A 53 3.41 -1.66 17.49
C THR A 53 3.23 -2.07 16.02
N ILE A 54 1.98 -2.20 15.57
CA ILE A 54 1.71 -2.45 14.15
C ILE A 54 2.34 -1.34 13.29
N ASP A 55 2.39 -0.11 13.81
CA ASP A 55 3.06 1.03 13.19
C ASP A 55 4.59 0.83 13.06
N ASP A 56 5.24 0.20 14.03
CA ASP A 56 6.67 -0.13 13.96
C ASP A 56 6.95 -1.18 12.87
N ALA A 57 6.04 -2.14 12.68
CA ALA A 57 6.14 -3.14 11.62
C ALA A 57 6.00 -2.48 10.23
N PHE A 58 5.00 -1.61 10.05
CA PHE A 58 4.85 -0.86 8.81
C PHE A 58 6.03 0.07 8.55
N SER A 59 6.51 0.76 9.59
CA SER A 59 7.69 1.64 9.51
C SER A 59 8.93 0.86 9.06
N SER A 60 9.12 -0.36 9.58
CA SER A 60 10.22 -1.23 9.18
C SER A 60 10.10 -1.62 7.70
N VAL A 61 8.92 -2.04 7.24
CA VAL A 61 8.69 -2.38 5.82
C VAL A 61 8.97 -1.18 4.92
N LEU A 62 8.44 0.00 5.27
CA LEU A 62 8.67 1.24 4.52
C LEU A 62 10.16 1.60 4.49
N GLN A 63 10.88 1.41 5.60
CA GLN A 63 12.31 1.62 5.65
C GLN A 63 13.05 0.67 4.71
N TYR A 64 12.76 -0.63 4.72
CA TYR A 64 13.37 -1.58 3.78
C TYR A 64 13.06 -1.24 2.32
N MET A 65 11.81 -0.88 2.01
CA MET A 65 11.42 -0.44 0.67
C MET A 65 12.18 0.81 0.22
N SER A 66 12.39 1.78 1.12
CA SER A 66 13.15 3.00 0.83
C SER A 66 14.63 2.71 0.57
N VAL A 67 15.25 1.86 1.40
CA VAL A 67 16.66 1.49 1.29
C VAL A 67 16.89 0.72 -0.01
N THR A 68 16.09 -0.32 -0.28
CA THR A 68 16.19 -1.11 -1.51
C THR A 68 16.00 -0.25 -2.75
N SER A 69 15.00 0.63 -2.76
CA SER A 69 14.77 1.57 -3.88
C SER A 69 15.98 2.49 -4.12
N ARG A 70 16.61 2.98 -3.06
CA ARG A 70 17.83 3.80 -3.15
C ARG A 70 19.01 3.00 -3.68
N GLN A 71 19.19 1.75 -3.23
CA GLN A 71 20.27 0.89 -3.72
C GLN A 71 20.08 0.54 -5.19
N CYS A 72 18.85 0.22 -5.63
CA CYS A 72 18.54 -0.01 -7.05
C CYS A 72 18.93 1.21 -7.90
N ARG A 73 18.51 2.41 -7.48
CA ARG A 73 18.86 3.65 -8.19
C ARG A 73 20.37 3.85 -8.29
N ARG A 74 21.11 3.58 -7.20
CA ARG A 74 22.57 3.72 -7.17
C ARG A 74 23.24 2.72 -8.11
N TYR A 75 22.80 1.47 -8.10
CA TYR A 75 23.29 0.41 -8.98
C TYR A 75 23.11 0.81 -10.46
N PHE A 76 21.90 1.17 -10.88
CA PHE A 76 21.61 1.52 -12.27
C PHE A 76 22.19 2.88 -12.72
N LYS A 77 22.52 3.78 -11.78
CA LYS A 77 23.22 5.03 -12.09
C LYS A 77 24.71 4.82 -12.36
N CYS A 78 25.33 3.85 -11.68
CA CYS A 78 26.78 3.65 -11.72
C CYS A 78 27.22 2.38 -12.48
N SER A 79 26.29 1.52 -12.90
CA SER A 79 26.62 0.30 -13.63
C SER A 79 26.89 0.58 -15.12
N PRO A 80 28.05 0.18 -15.65
CA PRO A 80 28.40 0.35 -17.06
C PRO A 80 27.76 -0.71 -17.98
N HIS A 81 27.20 -1.79 -17.42
CA HIS A 81 26.57 -2.86 -18.18
C HIS A 81 25.08 -2.91 -17.83
N ARG A 82 24.24 -2.62 -18.83
CA ARG A 82 22.78 -2.65 -18.75
C ARG A 82 22.27 -3.59 -19.81
N ASP A 83 21.44 -4.54 -19.41
CA ASP A 83 20.74 -5.41 -20.36
C ASP A 83 19.30 -4.91 -20.62
N ALA A 84 18.58 -5.60 -21.51
CA ALA A 84 17.21 -5.23 -21.84
C ALA A 84 16.24 -5.36 -20.64
N CYS A 85 16.53 -6.25 -19.69
CA CYS A 85 15.75 -6.44 -18.47
C CYS A 85 15.96 -5.24 -17.52
N ASP A 86 17.20 -4.79 -17.39
CA ASP A 86 17.57 -3.60 -16.61
C ASP A 86 16.88 -2.34 -17.15
N ASP A 87 16.82 -2.20 -18.48
CA ASP A 87 16.12 -1.09 -19.12
C ASP A 87 14.60 -1.12 -18.91
N GLU A 88 13.99 -2.31 -18.93
CA GLU A 88 12.58 -2.49 -18.59
C GLU A 88 12.30 -2.17 -17.11
N HIS A 89 13.17 -2.62 -16.20
CA HIS A 89 13.11 -2.29 -14.77
C HIS A 89 13.17 -0.78 -14.54
N VAL A 90 14.18 -0.10 -15.09
CA VAL A 90 14.36 1.35 -14.95
C VAL A 90 13.15 2.10 -15.52
N LYS A 91 12.64 1.68 -16.67
CA LYS A 91 11.42 2.25 -17.26
C LYS A 91 10.17 1.98 -16.43
N ARG A 92 10.09 0.94 -15.59
CA ARG A 92 8.90 0.71 -14.75
C ARG A 92 8.96 1.44 -13.42
N PHE A 93 10.11 1.39 -12.75
CA PHE A 93 10.23 1.79 -11.34
C PHE A 93 11.02 3.07 -11.11
N HIS A 94 11.75 3.56 -12.12
CA HIS A 94 12.59 4.76 -12.02
C HIS A 94 12.20 5.83 -13.04
N GLN A 95 10.97 5.80 -13.56
CA GLN A 95 10.42 6.96 -14.25
C GLN A 95 10.38 8.17 -13.30
N PRO A 96 10.68 9.38 -13.80
CA PRO A 96 10.53 10.62 -13.03
C PRO A 96 9.15 10.72 -12.36
N LYS A 97 8.12 10.18 -13.03
CA LYS A 97 6.71 10.15 -12.60
C LYS A 97 6.43 9.22 -11.41
N TYR A 98 7.27 8.20 -11.16
CA TYR A 98 7.10 7.29 -10.03
C TYR A 98 7.88 7.77 -8.79
N THR A 99 8.98 8.50 -9.01
CA THR A 99 9.73 9.16 -7.94
C THR A 99 9.13 10.51 -7.54
N SER A 100 8.30 11.12 -8.38
CA SER A 100 7.32 12.06 -7.87
C SER A 100 6.30 11.23 -7.11
N VAL A 101 6.37 11.29 -5.79
CA VAL A 101 5.17 11.05 -4.98
C VAL A 101 4.21 12.16 -5.39
N THR A 102 3.51 11.99 -6.52
CA THR A 102 2.18 12.55 -6.65
C THR A 102 1.39 11.79 -5.62
N TYR A 103 1.39 12.30 -4.40
CA TYR A 103 0.27 12.12 -3.51
C TYR A 103 -0.92 12.56 -4.36
N GLY A 104 -1.59 11.61 -5.01
CA GLY A 104 -2.86 11.87 -5.65
C GLY A 104 -3.72 12.46 -4.54
N ASN A 105 -4.21 13.68 -4.76
CA ASN A 105 -4.97 14.38 -3.73
C ASN A 105 -6.07 13.44 -3.23
N PRO A 106 -6.02 12.95 -1.97
CA PRO A 106 -7.04 12.04 -1.46
C PRO A 106 -8.43 12.70 -1.43
N LEU A 107 -8.48 14.03 -1.55
CA LEU A 107 -9.70 14.84 -1.63
C LEU A 107 -10.29 14.94 -3.05
N GLN A 108 -9.78 14.22 -4.06
CA GLN A 108 -10.38 14.22 -5.40
C GLN A 108 -11.84 13.73 -5.47
N LYS A 109 -12.46 13.33 -4.36
CA LYS A 109 -13.81 12.74 -4.32
C LYS A 109 -14.78 13.37 -3.32
N SER A 110 -14.48 14.51 -2.72
CA SER A 110 -15.43 15.22 -1.85
C SER A 110 -15.18 16.72 -1.91
N GLU A 111 -16.18 17.48 -2.37
CA GLU A 111 -16.11 18.94 -2.46
C GLU A 111 -16.28 19.62 -1.09
N ASP A 112 -16.95 18.96 -0.13
CA ASP A 112 -17.22 19.51 1.21
C ASP A 112 -16.77 18.57 2.34
N VAL A 113 -16.16 19.14 3.39
CA VAL A 113 -15.71 18.42 4.61
C VAL A 113 -16.50 18.93 5.81
N HIS A 114 -17.14 18.01 6.53
CA HIS A 114 -17.90 18.31 7.75
C HIS A 114 -17.12 17.81 8.97
N VAL A 115 -16.97 18.67 9.99
CA VAL A 115 -16.25 18.34 11.22
C VAL A 115 -17.09 18.76 12.42
N GLU A 116 -17.39 17.81 13.31
CA GLU A 116 -18.09 18.08 14.57
C GLU A 116 -17.07 18.34 15.68
N LEU A 117 -17.25 19.44 16.41
CA LEU A 117 -16.32 19.92 17.42
C LEU A 117 -17.07 20.33 18.68
N THR A 118 -16.38 20.33 19.82
CA THR A 118 -16.90 20.93 21.05
C THR A 118 -16.89 22.46 20.93
N PRO A 119 -17.76 23.19 21.66
CA PRO A 119 -17.74 24.65 21.67
C PRO A 119 -16.37 25.19 22.07
N GLY A 120 -15.85 26.17 21.34
CA GLY A 120 -14.47 26.63 21.48
C GLY A 120 -14.00 27.56 20.37
N THR A 121 -12.72 27.94 20.42
CA THR A 121 -12.08 28.74 19.36
C THR A 121 -11.10 27.86 18.59
N TYR A 122 -11.24 27.81 17.28
CA TYR A 122 -10.47 26.94 16.39
C TYR A 122 -9.80 27.74 15.28
N ALA A 123 -8.59 27.32 14.91
CA ALA A 123 -7.89 27.84 13.74
C ALA A 123 -7.96 26.80 12.62
N VAL A 124 -8.73 27.09 11.58
CA VAL A 124 -8.92 26.22 10.42
C VAL A 124 -7.94 26.67 9.33
N THR A 125 -7.04 25.78 8.93
CA THR A 125 -6.05 26.05 7.88
C THR A 125 -6.33 25.16 6.67
N ALA A 126 -6.59 25.79 5.52
CA ALA A 126 -6.73 25.10 4.24
C ALA A 126 -5.54 25.43 3.34
N GLY A 127 -5.05 24.46 2.58
CA GLY A 127 -3.98 24.67 1.60
C GLY A 127 -4.17 23.75 0.41
N GLN A 128 -3.80 24.23 -0.77
CA GLN A 128 -3.77 23.38 -1.95
C GLN A 128 -2.67 22.33 -1.78
N TRP A 129 -2.98 21.09 -2.12
CA TRP A 129 -2.02 20.00 -2.08
C TRP A 129 -0.75 20.35 -2.88
N GLY A 130 0.40 20.41 -2.20
CA GLY A 130 1.70 20.71 -2.80
C GLY A 130 2.00 22.21 -3.02
N ALA A 131 1.12 23.12 -2.61
CA ALA A 131 1.38 24.56 -2.64
C ALA A 131 2.13 25.03 -1.38
N PRO A 132 3.04 26.01 -1.49
CA PRO A 132 3.72 26.58 -0.32
C PRO A 132 2.84 27.53 0.50
N ARG A 133 1.65 27.89 0.00
CA ARG A 133 0.72 28.83 0.64
C ARG A 133 -0.49 28.09 1.19
N SER A 134 -0.81 28.38 2.44
CA SER A 134 -2.05 27.99 3.12
C SER A 134 -2.78 29.24 3.61
N HIS A 135 -4.10 29.14 3.76
CA HIS A 135 -4.97 30.18 4.28
C HIS A 135 -5.57 29.72 5.61
N THR A 136 -5.36 30.50 6.66
CA THR A 136 -5.85 30.19 8.03
C THR A 136 -6.95 31.17 8.42
N GLN A 137 -8.07 30.64 8.91
CA GLN A 137 -9.18 31.41 9.48
C GLN A 137 -9.44 30.96 10.92
N VAL A 138 -9.66 31.92 11.82
CA VAL A 138 -10.01 31.64 13.22
C VAL A 138 -11.51 31.78 13.39
N VAL A 139 -12.15 30.74 13.91
CA VAL A 139 -13.60 30.68 14.13
C VAL A 139 -13.87 30.33 15.57
N ARG A 140 -14.85 31.02 16.16
CA ARG A 140 -15.43 30.67 17.45
C ARG A 140 -16.74 29.95 17.22
N LEU A 141 -16.91 28.78 17.84
CA LEU A 141 -18.10 27.95 17.78
C LEU A 141 -18.84 27.99 19.11
N ASP A 142 -20.09 28.44 19.08
CA ASP A 142 -21.02 28.35 20.20
C ASP A 142 -21.85 27.02 20.12
N PRO A 143 -22.47 26.54 21.22
CA PRO A 143 -23.18 25.26 21.23
C PRO A 143 -24.34 25.20 20.22
N GLY A 144 -24.38 24.16 19.38
CA GLY A 144 -25.42 23.96 18.36
C GLY A 144 -25.26 24.84 17.11
N GLN A 145 -24.16 25.59 17.00
CA GLN A 145 -23.85 26.43 15.85
C GLN A 145 -23.15 25.63 14.75
N THR A 146 -23.60 25.83 13.51
CA THR A 146 -22.90 25.37 12.30
C THR A 146 -22.28 26.56 11.60
N VAL A 147 -21.03 26.45 11.17
CA VAL A 147 -20.31 27.49 10.44
C VAL A 147 -19.78 26.92 9.14
N ASP A 148 -20.30 27.43 8.01
CA ASP A 148 -19.78 27.11 6.68
C ASP A 148 -18.58 28.00 6.36
N MET A 149 -17.48 27.38 5.96
CA MET A 149 -16.23 28.06 5.63
C MET A 149 -15.84 27.76 4.19
N THR A 150 -15.57 28.81 3.41
CA THR A 150 -15.07 28.68 2.04
C THR A 150 -13.62 29.15 1.96
N PHE A 151 -12.78 28.37 1.29
CA PHE A 151 -11.37 28.71 1.04
C PHE A 151 -11.16 28.82 -0.47
N THR A 152 -10.86 30.02 -0.97
CA THR A 152 -10.54 30.24 -2.38
C THR A 152 -9.07 29.94 -2.66
N CYS A 153 -8.80 29.26 -3.77
CA CYS A 153 -7.44 29.06 -4.26
C CYS A 153 -7.03 30.28 -5.09
N HIS A 154 -5.94 30.97 -4.73
CA HIS A 154 -5.34 32.06 -5.50
C HIS A 154 -3.94 31.68 -5.99
#